data_AF-A0A959JW63-F1
#
_entry.id   AF-A0A959JW63-F1
#
_cell.length_a   1.000
_cell.length_b   1.000
_cell.length_c   1.000
_cell.angle_alpha   90.00
_cell.angle_beta   90.00
_cell.angle_gamma   90.00
#
_symmetry.space_group_name_H-M   'P 1'
#
loop_
_entity.id
_entity.type
_entity.pdbx_description
1 polymer ?
#
loop_
_entity_poly.entity_id
_entity_poly.type
_entity_poly.pdbx_seq_one_letter_code
_entity_poly.pdbx_strand_id
1 'polypeptide(L)'
;MAHKKGVGSSDNGRDSNSNRLGVKLFGGQLARAGNIIVRQRGTKFHAGDRVGMGKDHTLFALVDGTVEFKKGRKNRTFVSIMPFDVIVEERIAPVAKKSEPKVKPTPEKEEEPKAEVKETALKAETEAQDSKPAPAAKKGKEADLKIIEGIGPKLESILKEAGITDLKVMSESDPEKLREILESAGNRYKMFNPDTWPKQAGLAAEGKWDELKEYQDRLDGGVEKE
;
A
#
# COMPACT_ATOMS: atom_id res chain seq x y z
N MET A 1 48.65 -17.33 61.24
CA MET A 1 47.60 -17.92 60.38
C MET A 1 47.56 -17.13 59.07
N ALA A 2 47.36 -17.76 57.91
CA ALA A 2 47.36 -17.08 56.63
C ALA A 2 45.93 -16.60 56.25
N HIS A 3 45.67 -15.30 56.36
CA HIS A 3 44.37 -14.74 55.95
C HIS A 3 44.31 -14.62 54.42
N LYS A 4 43.59 -15.53 53.77
CA LYS A 4 43.19 -15.38 52.37
C LYS A 4 42.09 -14.32 52.24
N LYS A 5 42.46 -13.05 52.09
CA LYS A 5 41.57 -12.07 51.43
C LYS A 5 41.34 -12.58 50.00
N GLY A 6 40.10 -12.93 49.64
CA GLY A 6 39.86 -13.54 48.34
C GLY A 6 38.46 -14.08 48.10
N VAL A 7 37.46 -13.19 48.00
CA VAL A 7 36.45 -13.20 46.94
C VAL A 7 36.18 -11.74 46.59
N GLY A 8 36.58 -11.33 45.39
CA GLY A 8 35.99 -10.18 44.72
C GLY A 8 34.97 -10.72 43.72
N SER A 9 33.76 -10.17 43.68
CA SER A 9 32.75 -10.63 42.73
C SER A 9 33.26 -10.38 41.31
N SER A 10 33.58 -11.46 40.61
CA SER A 10 34.08 -11.42 39.24
C SER A 10 32.88 -11.56 38.32
N ASP A 11 32.28 -10.43 37.95
CA ASP A 11 31.15 -10.45 37.02
C ASP A 11 31.61 -10.98 35.66
N ASN A 12 30.92 -12.01 35.18
CA ASN A 12 31.30 -12.76 33.99
C ASN A 12 30.52 -12.31 32.75
N GLY A 13 29.80 -11.18 32.83
CA GLY A 13 28.78 -10.64 31.92
C GLY A 13 29.14 -10.52 30.43
N ARG A 14 29.28 -11.66 29.76
CA ARG A 14 29.38 -11.83 28.30
C ARG A 14 28.07 -12.37 27.73
N ASP A 15 26.98 -11.64 27.93
CA ASP A 15 25.71 -11.98 27.32
C ASP A 15 25.67 -11.67 25.82
N SER A 16 24.82 -12.41 25.09
CA SER A 16 24.65 -12.26 23.64
C SER A 16 23.33 -11.58 23.30
N ASN A 17 23.35 -10.73 22.27
CA ASN A 17 22.17 -10.03 21.78
C ASN A 17 21.01 -10.98 21.41
N SER A 18 19.77 -10.56 21.72
CA SER A 18 18.58 -11.35 21.43
C SER A 18 18.36 -11.50 19.92
N ASN A 19 18.35 -12.75 19.45
CA ASN A 19 18.27 -13.12 18.03
C ASN A 19 16.86 -12.98 17.41
N ARG A 20 15.90 -12.31 18.09
CA ARG A 20 14.54 -11.98 17.62
C ARG A 20 13.78 -13.18 16.99
N LEU A 21 14.00 -14.37 17.52
CA LEU A 21 13.34 -15.63 17.10
C LEU A 21 11.83 -15.63 17.41
N GLY A 22 11.16 -16.74 17.11
CA GLY A 22 9.75 -16.98 17.40
C GLY A 22 8.84 -16.97 16.18
N VAL A 23 7.54 -17.15 16.44
CA VAL A 23 6.46 -17.03 15.45
C VAL A 23 6.42 -15.60 14.90
N LYS A 24 6.06 -15.45 13.62
CA LYS A 24 5.95 -14.19 12.87
C LYS A 24 4.57 -14.01 12.24
N LEU A 25 3.94 -15.11 11.81
CA LEU A 25 2.52 -15.18 11.48
C LEU A 25 1.85 -16.24 12.35
N PHE A 26 0.75 -15.88 13.00
CA PHE A 26 -0.03 -16.73 13.90
C PHE A 26 -1.15 -17.47 13.16
N GLY A 27 -1.74 -18.47 13.81
CA GLY A 27 -2.88 -19.19 13.25
C GLY A 27 -4.06 -18.25 12.97
N GLY A 28 -4.71 -18.43 11.82
CA GLY A 28 -5.80 -17.56 11.35
C GLY A 28 -5.33 -16.27 10.65
N GLN A 29 -4.01 -16.03 10.52
CA GLN A 29 -3.49 -14.87 9.80
C GLN A 29 -3.22 -15.16 8.32
N LEU A 30 -3.31 -14.11 7.50
CA LEU A 30 -2.94 -14.11 6.09
C LEU A 30 -1.43 -14.33 5.92
N ALA A 31 -1.07 -15.33 5.13
CA ALA A 31 0.27 -15.50 4.58
C ALA A 31 0.24 -15.28 3.07
N ARG A 32 1.30 -14.65 2.54
CA ARG A 32 1.64 -14.65 1.11
C ARG A 32 2.82 -15.59 0.88
N ALA A 33 2.97 -16.13 -0.32
CA ALA A 33 4.12 -16.93 -0.71
C ALA A 33 5.44 -16.21 -0.36
N GLY A 34 6.40 -16.94 0.21
CA GLY A 34 7.65 -16.40 0.73
C GLY A 34 7.59 -15.81 2.14
N ASN A 35 6.41 -15.52 2.71
CA ASN A 35 6.33 -15.00 4.09
C ASN A 35 6.92 -15.98 5.10
N ILE A 36 7.79 -15.48 5.99
CA ILE A 36 8.30 -16.24 7.14
C ILE A 36 7.16 -16.40 8.15
N ILE A 37 6.87 -17.64 8.53
CA ILE A 37 5.84 -17.98 9.52
C ILE A 37 6.48 -18.14 10.91
N VAL A 38 7.63 -18.83 11.01
CA VAL A 38 8.33 -19.08 12.28
C VAL A 38 9.85 -19.08 12.09
N ARG A 39 10.59 -18.29 12.87
CA ARG A 39 12.05 -18.43 13.02
C ARG A 39 12.37 -19.19 14.31
N GLN A 40 13.15 -20.26 14.23
CA GLN A 40 13.39 -21.17 15.36
C GLN A 40 14.84 -21.68 15.39
N ARG A 41 15.19 -22.39 16.47
CA ARG A 41 16.41 -23.21 16.55
C ARG A 41 15.97 -24.66 16.70
N GLY A 42 16.32 -25.50 15.73
CA GLY A 42 15.73 -26.82 15.57
C GLY A 42 14.23 -26.77 15.23
N THR A 43 13.59 -27.93 15.13
CA THR A 43 12.18 -28.07 14.72
C THR A 43 11.24 -28.14 15.92
N LYS A 44 10.96 -27.00 16.57
CA LYS A 44 9.87 -26.90 17.55
C LYS A 44 8.51 -26.98 16.84
N PHE A 45 8.43 -26.30 15.70
CA PHE A 45 7.36 -26.41 14.71
C PHE A 45 7.91 -27.14 13.48
N HIS A 46 7.05 -27.92 12.82
CA HIS A 46 7.38 -28.72 11.64
C HIS A 46 6.65 -28.17 10.42
N ALA A 47 7.24 -28.28 9.23
CA ALA A 47 6.54 -28.00 7.99
C ALA A 47 5.40 -29.02 7.79
N GLY A 48 4.20 -28.52 7.55
CA GLY A 48 3.06 -29.26 7.04
C GLY A 48 2.73 -28.82 5.61
N ASP A 49 1.47 -28.96 5.21
CA ASP A 49 1.06 -28.74 3.83
C ASP A 49 1.29 -27.28 3.37
N ARG A 50 1.92 -27.14 2.20
CA ARG A 50 2.22 -25.86 1.53
C ARG A 50 3.14 -24.91 2.33
N VAL A 51 3.96 -25.46 3.23
CA VAL A 51 4.98 -24.74 4.01
C VAL A 51 6.37 -25.31 3.74
N GLY A 52 7.33 -24.44 3.44
CA GLY A 52 8.74 -24.78 3.26
C GLY A 52 9.55 -24.69 4.56
N MET A 53 10.69 -25.37 4.60
CA MET A 53 11.66 -25.28 5.70
C MET A 53 13.04 -24.88 5.16
N GLY A 54 13.60 -23.79 5.67
CA GLY A 54 14.94 -23.30 5.32
C GLY A 54 16.06 -24.00 6.09
N LYS A 55 17.31 -23.77 5.68
CA LYS A 55 18.54 -24.37 6.25
C LYS A 55 18.71 -24.15 7.76
N ASP A 56 18.15 -23.06 8.33
CA ASP A 56 18.18 -22.77 9.77
C ASP A 56 16.96 -23.32 10.53
N HIS A 57 16.09 -24.10 9.87
CA HIS A 57 14.76 -24.56 10.29
C HIS A 57 13.67 -23.47 10.35
N THR A 58 13.91 -22.28 9.79
CA THR A 58 12.85 -21.26 9.58
C THR A 58 11.75 -21.83 8.67
N LEU A 59 10.48 -21.68 9.07
CA LEU A 59 9.32 -22.07 8.26
C LEU A 59 8.80 -20.88 7.47
N PHE A 60 8.48 -21.10 6.19
CA PHE A 60 8.00 -20.08 5.27
C PHE A 60 6.86 -20.58 4.36
N ALA A 61 6.01 -19.67 3.91
CA ALA A 61 4.87 -19.97 3.04
C ALA A 61 5.31 -20.33 1.61
N LEU A 62 4.69 -21.35 1.01
CA LEU A 62 4.87 -21.66 -0.42
C LEU A 62 3.75 -21.09 -1.31
N VAL A 63 2.59 -20.77 -0.72
CA VAL A 63 1.41 -20.21 -1.41
C VAL A 63 0.76 -19.11 -0.56
N ASP A 64 -0.10 -18.31 -1.17
CA ASP A 64 -1.01 -17.39 -0.47
C ASP A 64 -2.15 -18.16 0.21
N GLY A 65 -2.54 -17.77 1.43
CA GLY A 65 -3.56 -18.48 2.21
C GLY A 65 -3.63 -18.06 3.68
N THR A 66 -4.37 -18.85 4.48
CA THR A 66 -4.43 -18.73 5.95
C THR A 66 -3.49 -19.73 6.62
N VAL A 67 -2.73 -19.29 7.62
CA VAL A 67 -1.87 -20.16 8.44
C VAL A 67 -2.69 -21.00 9.43
N GLU A 68 -2.47 -22.31 9.47
CA GLU A 68 -3.00 -23.24 10.49
C GLU A 68 -1.84 -23.82 11.34
N PHE A 69 -2.05 -23.97 12.65
CA PHE A 69 -1.12 -24.66 13.56
C PHE A 69 -1.81 -25.88 14.17
N LYS A 70 -1.35 -27.09 13.82
CA LYS A 70 -2.03 -28.36 14.16
C LYS A 70 -1.12 -29.30 14.93
N LYS A 71 -1.63 -29.95 15.98
CA LYS A 71 -0.89 -31.03 16.66
C LYS A 71 -1.07 -32.36 15.90
N GLY A 72 0.05 -32.99 15.55
CA GLY A 72 0.10 -34.30 14.92
C GLY A 72 0.73 -35.38 15.81
N ARG A 73 1.17 -36.47 15.18
CA ARG A 73 1.76 -37.65 15.86
C ARG A 73 2.92 -37.25 16.78
N LYS A 74 3.00 -37.90 17.96
CA LYS A 74 3.99 -37.63 19.03
C LYS A 74 3.96 -36.18 19.56
N ASN A 75 2.78 -35.55 19.63
CA ASN A 75 2.57 -34.16 20.10
C ASN A 75 3.38 -33.08 19.35
N ARG A 76 3.86 -33.38 18.14
CA ARG A 76 4.56 -32.40 17.30
C ARG A 76 3.57 -31.41 16.69
N THR A 77 3.86 -30.11 16.77
CA THR A 77 3.09 -29.10 16.06
C THR A 77 3.59 -28.97 14.62
N PHE A 78 2.68 -29.09 13.68
CA PHE A 78 2.86 -28.83 12.26
C PHE A 78 2.22 -27.48 11.89
N VAL A 79 2.76 -26.85 10.85
CA VAL A 79 2.29 -25.57 10.32
C VAL A 79 1.89 -25.79 8.87
N SER A 80 0.62 -25.57 8.57
CA SER A 80 0.01 -25.74 7.24
C SER A 80 -0.47 -24.38 6.72
N ILE A 81 -0.60 -24.25 5.40
CA ILE A 81 -1.36 -23.16 4.78
C ILE A 81 -2.59 -23.74 4.08
N MET A 82 -3.74 -23.26 4.52
CA MET A 82 -5.02 -23.42 3.84
C MET A 82 -5.09 -22.33 2.77
N PRO A 83 -5.01 -22.67 1.46
CA PRO A 83 -5.14 -21.67 0.41
C PRO A 83 -6.54 -21.06 0.45
N PHE A 84 -6.69 -19.87 -0.10
CA PHE A 84 -8.00 -19.38 -0.46
C PHE A 84 -8.40 -20.04 -1.78
N ASP A 85 -9.52 -20.76 -1.78
CA ASP A 85 -10.17 -21.15 -3.03
C ASP A 85 -10.61 -19.86 -3.72
N VAL A 86 -9.91 -19.48 -4.79
CA VAL A 86 -10.13 -18.22 -5.49
C VAL A 86 -11.37 -18.34 -6.36
N ILE A 87 -12.54 -18.30 -5.72
CA ILE A 87 -13.83 -18.16 -6.38
C ILE A 87 -13.89 -16.75 -6.98
N VAL A 88 -13.45 -16.63 -8.22
CA VAL A 88 -13.61 -15.41 -9.04
C VAL A 88 -15.07 -15.33 -9.49
N GLU A 89 -15.96 -15.05 -8.54
CA GLU A 89 -17.24 -14.44 -8.90
C GLU A 89 -16.97 -13.00 -9.34
N GLU A 90 -17.16 -12.72 -10.63
CA GLU A 90 -17.13 -11.37 -11.20
C GLU A 90 -18.28 -10.53 -10.61
N ARG A 91 -18.04 -9.90 -9.46
CA ARG A 91 -19.01 -9.00 -8.85
C ARG A 91 -18.89 -7.58 -9.40
N ILE A 92 -19.49 -7.42 -10.58
CA ILE A 92 -20.20 -6.21 -10.99
C ILE A 92 -20.91 -5.63 -9.76
N ALA A 93 -20.66 -4.36 -9.43
CA ALA A 93 -21.13 -3.77 -8.18
C ALA A 93 -22.65 -3.50 -8.19
N PRO A 94 -23.39 -3.90 -7.13
CA PRO A 94 -24.72 -3.38 -6.84
C PRO A 94 -24.68 -2.34 -5.70
N VAL A 95 -25.40 -1.23 -5.89
CA VAL A 95 -25.47 -0.13 -4.94
C VAL A 95 -26.40 -0.44 -3.76
N ALA A 96 -25.91 -0.14 -2.55
CA ALA A 96 -26.62 0.14 -1.28
C ALA A 96 -27.91 -0.63 -0.91
N LYS A 97 -27.92 -1.20 0.31
CA LYS A 97 -29.11 -1.15 1.18
C LYS A 97 -28.73 -1.02 2.66
N LYS A 98 -29.60 -0.36 3.41
CA LYS A 98 -29.41 0.13 4.79
C LYS A 98 -30.34 -0.66 5.72
N SER A 99 -29.81 -1.29 6.77
CA SER A 99 -30.63 -2.03 7.75
C SER A 99 -29.96 -2.20 9.13
N GLU A 100 -30.23 -1.24 10.01
CA GLU A 100 -30.42 -1.43 11.46
C GLU A 100 -31.95 -1.33 11.73
N PRO A 101 -32.51 -1.55 12.95
CA PRO A 101 -31.85 -1.75 14.25
C PRO A 101 -32.46 -2.86 15.17
N LYS A 102 -31.81 -3.11 16.32
CA LYS A 102 -32.50 -3.25 17.61
C LYS A 102 -31.57 -2.90 18.79
N VAL A 103 -32.10 -2.22 19.81
CA VAL A 103 -31.33 -1.42 20.79
C VAL A 103 -31.97 -1.47 22.18
N LYS A 104 -31.17 -1.39 23.26
CA LYS A 104 -31.36 -0.63 24.54
C LYS A 104 -30.63 -1.28 25.73
N PRO A 105 -30.38 -0.56 26.85
CA PRO A 105 -30.34 0.90 27.07
C PRO A 105 -28.89 1.40 27.37
N THR A 106 -28.47 2.67 27.26
CA THR A 106 -28.91 3.95 27.89
C THR A 106 -28.97 3.94 29.43
N PRO A 107 -28.87 5.09 30.14
CA PRO A 107 -28.63 6.49 29.69
C PRO A 107 -27.19 6.72 29.15
N GLU A 108 -26.74 7.85 28.59
CA GLU A 108 -27.26 9.09 27.93
C GLU A 108 -26.02 9.71 27.18
N LYS A 109 -25.86 10.96 26.67
CA LYS A 109 -26.53 12.28 26.59
C LYS A 109 -25.94 13.01 25.32
N GLU A 110 -26.19 14.24 24.86
CA GLU A 110 -27.00 15.43 25.24
C GLU A 110 -27.33 16.24 23.94
N GLU A 111 -27.89 17.45 24.04
CA GLU A 111 -28.30 18.34 22.92
C GLU A 111 -27.41 19.62 22.85
N GLU A 112 -27.02 20.16 21.68
CA GLU A 112 -27.79 21.01 20.70
C GLU A 112 -28.17 22.42 21.27
N PRO A 113 -28.53 23.49 20.51
CA PRO A 113 -28.71 23.62 19.05
C PRO A 113 -28.33 24.98 18.35
N LYS A 114 -28.32 25.00 16.99
CA LYS A 114 -28.72 26.11 16.05
C LYS A 114 -27.95 27.48 16.15
N ALA A 115 -28.09 28.50 15.29
CA ALA A 115 -28.85 28.82 14.05
C ALA A 115 -27.99 29.80 13.16
N GLU A 116 -27.91 29.73 11.83
CA GLU A 116 -28.82 30.20 10.72
C GLU A 116 -28.66 31.67 10.19
N VAL A 117 -28.18 31.76 8.93
CA VAL A 117 -28.44 32.71 7.79
C VAL A 117 -28.23 34.25 7.85
N LYS A 118 -27.85 34.77 6.65
CA LYS A 118 -28.03 36.11 6.02
C LYS A 118 -26.83 37.09 6.08
N GLU A 119 -26.62 38.04 5.16
CA GLU A 119 -27.01 38.40 3.76
C GLU A 119 -26.49 39.86 3.58
N THR A 120 -25.80 40.26 2.51
CA THR A 120 -26.33 41.20 1.46
C THR A 120 -25.20 41.77 0.57
N ALA A 121 -25.56 42.18 -0.66
CA ALA A 121 -24.94 43.17 -1.58
C ALA A 121 -23.49 42.97 -2.12
N LEU A 122 -23.11 43.17 -3.41
CA LEU A 122 -23.42 44.18 -4.47
C LEU A 122 -22.62 45.51 -4.32
N LYS A 123 -22.05 46.16 -5.35
CA LYS A 123 -21.99 45.95 -6.83
C LYS A 123 -20.87 46.82 -7.49
N ALA A 124 -20.22 46.34 -8.56
CA ALA A 124 -19.59 47.08 -9.70
C ALA A 124 -18.84 46.04 -10.58
N GLU A 125 -18.96 45.87 -11.91
CA GLU A 125 -19.36 46.69 -13.08
C GLU A 125 -18.33 47.74 -13.51
N THR A 126 -17.90 47.82 -14.79
CA THR A 126 -18.30 47.08 -16.03
C THR A 126 -17.11 47.01 -17.01
N GLU A 127 -17.03 46.12 -18.02
CA GLU A 127 -17.95 45.04 -18.44
C GLU A 127 -17.25 43.65 -18.54
N ALA A 128 -16.79 43.06 -19.65
CA ALA A 128 -16.81 43.38 -21.09
C ALA A 128 -16.91 42.13 -21.99
N GLN A 129 -17.45 42.30 -23.20
CA GLN A 129 -17.73 41.27 -24.23
C GLN A 129 -17.07 41.67 -25.58
N ASP A 130 -16.85 40.83 -26.59
CA ASP A 130 -16.92 39.35 -26.79
C ASP A 130 -15.80 39.03 -27.82
N SER A 131 -15.28 37.83 -28.09
CA SER A 131 -15.79 36.45 -27.95
C SER A 131 -14.67 35.46 -27.51
N LYS A 132 -14.88 34.27 -26.91
CA LYS A 132 -16.04 33.36 -26.70
C LYS A 132 -16.19 32.23 -27.74
N PRO A 133 -16.55 30.98 -27.35
CA PRO A 133 -16.53 30.37 -26.00
C PRO A 133 -15.62 29.13 -25.89
N ALA A 134 -15.05 28.91 -24.71
CA ALA A 134 -14.56 27.58 -24.32
C ALA A 134 -15.71 26.69 -23.81
N PRO A 135 -15.70 25.36 -24.04
CA PRO A 135 -16.56 24.44 -23.32
C PRO A 135 -16.12 24.39 -21.84
N ALA A 136 -17.08 24.57 -20.93
CA ALA A 136 -16.82 24.82 -19.51
C ALA A 136 -15.91 23.77 -18.84
N ALA A 137 -14.91 24.25 -18.10
CA ALA A 137 -14.09 23.45 -17.21
C ALA A 137 -14.93 22.87 -16.06
N LYS A 138 -15.49 21.68 -16.27
CA LYS A 138 -16.03 20.86 -15.19
C LYS A 138 -14.88 20.57 -14.23
N LYS A 139 -15.10 20.72 -12.91
CA LYS A 139 -14.19 20.14 -11.92
C LYS A 139 -14.10 18.64 -12.20
N GLY A 140 -12.92 18.18 -12.61
CA GLY A 140 -12.69 16.79 -12.96
C GLY A 140 -12.98 15.87 -11.78
N LYS A 141 -13.36 14.62 -12.07
CA LYS A 141 -12.97 13.54 -11.16
C LYS A 141 -11.44 13.50 -11.22
N GLU A 142 -10.77 13.49 -10.07
CA GLU A 142 -9.32 13.27 -10.03
C GLU A 142 -8.95 12.08 -10.91
N ALA A 143 -8.01 12.27 -11.83
CA ALA A 143 -7.59 11.17 -12.69
C ALA A 143 -6.83 10.13 -11.87
N ASP A 144 -6.97 8.86 -12.24
CA ASP A 144 -6.14 7.81 -11.68
C ASP A 144 -4.82 7.74 -12.46
N LEU A 145 -3.77 8.33 -11.89
CA LEU A 145 -2.43 8.33 -12.51
C LEU A 145 -1.77 6.93 -12.51
N LYS A 146 -2.31 5.94 -11.79
CA LYS A 146 -1.80 4.55 -11.76
C LYS A 146 -1.94 3.81 -13.10
N ILE A 147 -2.66 4.39 -14.06
CA ILE A 147 -2.76 3.87 -15.44
C ILE A 147 -1.43 4.04 -16.19
N ILE A 148 -0.56 4.94 -15.73
CA ILE A 148 0.80 5.14 -16.25
C ILE A 148 1.76 4.15 -15.58
N GLU A 149 2.47 3.37 -16.39
CA GLU A 149 3.48 2.42 -15.93
C GLU A 149 4.59 3.13 -15.15
N GLY A 150 4.92 2.58 -13.98
CA GLY A 150 5.85 3.17 -13.02
C GLY A 150 5.19 4.04 -11.94
N ILE A 151 3.98 4.58 -12.15
CA ILE A 151 3.31 5.44 -11.16
C ILE A 151 2.52 4.59 -10.13
N GLY A 152 3.21 4.14 -9.09
CA GLY A 152 2.57 3.51 -7.93
C GLY A 152 1.77 4.50 -7.06
N PRO A 153 0.86 4.04 -6.17
CA PRO A 153 -0.02 4.91 -5.38
C PRO A 153 0.67 6.00 -4.53
N LYS A 154 1.91 5.77 -4.07
CA LYS A 154 2.66 6.80 -3.34
C LYS A 154 3.29 7.86 -4.27
N LEU A 155 3.59 7.51 -5.51
CA LEU A 155 4.01 8.46 -6.54
C LEU A 155 2.82 9.32 -6.98
N GLU A 156 1.66 8.71 -7.26
CA GLU A 156 0.39 9.44 -7.46
C GLU A 156 0.14 10.45 -6.34
N SER A 157 0.30 10.03 -5.07
CA SER A 157 0.11 10.92 -3.92
C SER A 157 1.04 12.14 -3.94
N ILE A 158 2.32 11.94 -4.29
CA ILE A 158 3.34 13.01 -4.38
C ILE A 158 3.05 13.95 -5.55
N LEU A 159 2.64 13.38 -6.69
CA LEU A 159 2.32 14.14 -7.90
C LEU A 159 1.07 15.01 -7.69
N LYS A 160 0.03 14.47 -7.03
CA LYS A 160 -1.16 15.23 -6.60
C LYS A 160 -0.82 16.30 -5.57
N GLU A 161 0.07 16.02 -4.61
CA GLU A 161 0.59 16.99 -3.63
C GLU A 161 1.38 18.13 -4.32
N ALA A 162 2.07 17.85 -5.43
CA ALA A 162 2.72 18.83 -6.30
C ALA A 162 1.78 19.48 -7.35
N GLY A 163 0.46 19.26 -7.27
CA GLY A 163 -0.54 19.88 -8.15
C GLY A 163 -0.76 19.20 -9.50
N ILE A 164 -0.14 18.04 -9.75
CA ILE A 164 -0.35 17.24 -10.97
C ILE A 164 -1.50 16.25 -10.69
N THR A 165 -2.74 16.72 -10.88
CA THR A 165 -3.98 15.99 -10.55
C THR A 165 -4.61 15.22 -11.70
N ASP A 166 -4.24 15.57 -12.93
CA ASP A 166 -4.93 15.15 -14.15
C ASP A 166 -3.97 14.66 -15.23
N LEU A 167 -4.39 13.67 -16.03
CA LEU A 167 -3.58 13.13 -17.14
C LEU A 167 -3.16 14.21 -18.13
N LYS A 168 -3.99 15.22 -18.38
CA LYS A 168 -3.64 16.37 -19.22
C LYS A 168 -2.45 17.17 -18.64
N VAL A 169 -2.49 17.48 -17.34
CA VAL A 169 -1.40 18.22 -16.67
C VAL A 169 -0.12 17.38 -16.65
N MET A 170 -0.23 16.05 -16.53
CA MET A 170 0.90 15.14 -16.63
C MET A 170 1.51 15.10 -18.04
N SER A 171 0.69 15.09 -19.11
CA SER A 171 1.18 15.13 -20.49
C SER A 171 1.79 16.48 -20.89
N GLU A 172 1.38 17.56 -20.23
CA GLU A 172 1.92 18.92 -20.40
C GLU A 172 3.10 19.21 -19.42
N SER A 173 3.58 18.23 -18.64
CA SER A 173 4.67 18.40 -17.67
C SER A 173 6.01 17.88 -18.18
N ASP A 174 7.06 18.70 -18.07
CA ASP A 174 8.42 18.33 -18.45
C ASP A 174 9.00 17.19 -17.58
N PRO A 175 9.72 16.21 -18.16
CA PRO A 175 10.40 15.16 -17.38
C PRO A 175 11.34 15.69 -16.31
N GLU A 176 12.04 16.80 -16.54
CA GLU A 176 12.96 17.40 -15.56
C GLU A 176 12.23 17.91 -14.32
N LYS A 177 11.08 18.57 -14.50
CA LYS A 177 10.21 19.02 -13.42
C LYS A 177 9.63 17.84 -12.63
N LEU A 178 9.29 16.75 -13.32
CA LEU A 178 8.87 15.51 -12.66
C LEU A 178 10.03 14.91 -11.81
N ARG A 179 11.27 14.91 -12.32
CA ARG A 179 12.45 14.49 -11.54
C ARG A 179 12.67 15.35 -10.30
N GLU A 180 12.56 16.68 -10.42
CA GLU A 180 12.69 17.62 -9.28
C GLU A 180 11.66 17.35 -8.17
N ILE A 181 10.39 17.15 -8.54
CA ILE A 181 9.30 16.81 -7.59
C ILE A 181 9.63 15.50 -6.84
N LEU A 182 10.15 14.49 -7.54
CA LEU A 182 10.50 13.20 -6.94
C LEU A 182 11.73 13.30 -6.02
N GLU A 183 12.76 14.06 -6.40
CA GLU A 183 13.93 14.28 -5.55
C GLU A 183 13.59 15.10 -4.29
N SER A 184 12.74 16.13 -4.43
CA SER A 184 12.21 16.92 -3.32
C SER A 184 11.36 16.08 -2.35
N ALA A 185 10.57 15.14 -2.87
CA ALA A 185 9.85 14.16 -2.04
C ALA A 185 10.77 13.13 -1.34
N GLY A 186 12.05 13.08 -1.73
CA GLY A 186 13.14 12.44 -1.02
C GLY A 186 13.88 11.37 -1.85
N ASN A 187 15.17 11.20 -1.54
CA ASN A 187 16.14 10.34 -2.26
C ASN A 187 15.67 8.91 -2.60
N ARG A 188 14.67 8.37 -1.89
CA ARG A 188 14.02 7.08 -2.20
C ARG A 188 13.25 7.04 -3.53
N TYR A 189 12.95 8.19 -4.14
CA TYR A 189 12.24 8.26 -5.43
C TYR A 189 13.15 8.62 -6.62
N LYS A 190 14.43 8.95 -6.37
CA LYS A 190 15.46 9.22 -7.39
C LYS A 190 15.78 8.02 -8.31
N MET A 191 15.22 6.85 -8.00
CA MET A 191 15.32 5.62 -8.81
C MET A 191 14.20 5.44 -9.84
N PHE A 192 13.20 6.32 -9.88
CA PHE A 192 12.12 6.27 -10.87
C PHE A 192 12.40 7.25 -12.00
N ASN A 193 12.37 6.77 -13.25
CA ASN A 193 12.57 7.59 -14.44
C ASN A 193 11.20 8.07 -14.95
N PRO A 194 10.88 9.37 -14.89
CA PRO A 194 9.57 9.89 -15.31
C PRO A 194 9.48 10.16 -16.82
N ASP A 195 10.52 9.86 -17.58
CA ASP A 195 10.70 10.33 -18.96
C ASP A 195 9.63 9.80 -19.94
N THR A 196 9.04 8.63 -19.63
CA THR A 196 7.91 8.09 -20.41
C THR A 196 6.54 8.54 -19.91
N TRP A 197 6.44 9.13 -18.71
CA TRP A 197 5.15 9.43 -18.07
C TRP A 197 4.31 10.48 -18.84
N PRO A 198 4.86 11.60 -19.37
CA PRO A 198 4.08 12.54 -20.16
C PRO A 198 3.50 11.92 -21.44
N LYS A 199 4.30 11.06 -22.10
CA LYS A 199 3.94 10.35 -23.33
C LYS A 199 2.83 9.32 -23.10
N GLN A 200 2.92 8.55 -22.02
CA GLN A 200 1.84 7.67 -21.56
C GLN A 200 0.57 8.46 -21.16
N ALA A 201 0.74 9.56 -20.44
CA ALA A 201 -0.37 10.41 -20.01
C ALA A 201 -1.12 11.04 -21.19
N GLY A 202 -0.42 11.39 -22.28
CA GLY A 202 -1.03 11.89 -23.50
C GLY A 202 -1.95 10.86 -24.16
N LEU A 203 -1.46 9.64 -24.38
CA LEU A 203 -2.25 8.53 -24.92
C LEU A 203 -3.46 8.21 -24.02
N ALA A 204 -3.28 8.23 -22.70
CA ALA A 204 -4.37 8.05 -21.73
C ALA A 204 -5.40 9.21 -21.74
N ALA A 205 -4.95 10.45 -21.92
CA ALA A 205 -5.82 11.64 -22.00
C ALA A 205 -6.60 11.71 -23.32
N GLU A 206 -6.01 11.23 -24.43
CA GLU A 206 -6.67 11.04 -25.73
C GLU A 206 -7.60 9.82 -25.75
N GLY A 207 -7.55 8.95 -24.73
CA GLY A 207 -8.38 7.74 -24.63
C GLY A 207 -7.93 6.59 -25.53
N LYS A 208 -6.68 6.62 -26.00
CA LYS A 208 -6.06 5.64 -26.90
C LYS A 208 -5.51 4.46 -26.11
N TRP A 209 -6.39 3.69 -25.49
CA TRP A 209 -6.03 2.60 -24.60
C TRP A 209 -5.21 1.49 -25.28
N ASP A 210 -5.47 1.21 -26.56
CA ASP A 210 -4.72 0.21 -27.33
C ASP A 210 -3.30 0.70 -27.65
N GLU A 211 -3.12 1.93 -28.17
CA GLU A 211 -1.80 2.55 -28.39
C GLU A 211 -1.00 2.66 -27.08
N LEU A 212 -1.65 3.03 -25.97
CA LEU A 212 -1.02 3.08 -24.65
C LEU A 212 -0.54 1.69 -24.20
N LYS A 213 -1.33 0.65 -24.43
CA LYS A 213 -0.97 -0.71 -24.05
C LYS A 213 0.18 -1.25 -24.91
N GLU A 214 0.13 -1.08 -26.23
CA GLU A 214 1.25 -1.44 -27.12
C GLU A 214 2.52 -0.66 -26.76
N TYR A 215 2.38 0.59 -26.32
CA TYR A 215 3.49 1.39 -25.82
C TYR A 215 4.09 0.80 -24.54
N GLN A 216 3.25 0.45 -23.55
CA GLN A 216 3.66 -0.17 -22.27
C GLN A 216 4.27 -1.57 -22.46
N ASP A 217 3.64 -2.46 -23.23
CA ASP A 217 4.14 -3.80 -23.56
C ASP A 217 5.53 -3.75 -24.25
N ARG A 218 5.90 -2.61 -24.86
CA ARG A 218 7.23 -2.36 -25.45
C ARG A 218 8.28 -1.85 -24.44
N LEU A 219 7.90 -1.22 -23.33
CA LEU A 219 8.85 -0.68 -22.33
C LEU A 219 9.58 -1.80 -21.57
N ASP A 220 10.67 -1.44 -20.86
CA ASP A 220 11.25 -2.25 -19.79
C ASP A 220 11.03 -1.53 -18.45
N GLY A 221 9.99 -1.92 -17.70
CA GLY A 221 9.68 -1.33 -16.39
C GLY A 221 9.49 0.20 -16.41
N GLY A 222 8.83 0.72 -17.44
CA GLY A 222 8.62 2.15 -17.66
C GLY A 222 9.72 2.89 -18.45
N VAL A 223 10.78 2.21 -18.91
CA VAL A 223 11.88 2.80 -19.71
C VAL A 223 11.75 2.40 -21.19
N GLU A 224 12.00 3.32 -22.14
CA GLU A 224 12.09 2.94 -23.56
C GLU A 224 13.37 2.13 -23.82
N LYS A 225 13.26 1.02 -24.54
CA LYS A 225 14.39 0.18 -24.95
C LYS A 225 15.12 0.86 -26.12
N GLU A 226 16.44 1.00 -26.00
CA GLU A 226 17.37 1.38 -27.09
C GLU A 226 17.55 0.23 -28.10
#